data_AF-A0AA43ILH9-F1
#
_entry.id   AF-A0AA43ILH9-F1
#
_cell.length_a   1.000
_cell.length_b   1.000
_cell.length_c   1.000
_cell.angle_alpha   90.00
_cell.angle_beta   90.00
_cell.angle_gamma   90.00
#
_symmetry.space_group_name_H-M   'P 1'
#
loop_
_entity.id
_entity.type
_entity.pdbx_description
1 polymer ?
#
loop_
_entity_poly.entity_id
_entity_poly.type
_entity_poly.pdbx_seq_one_letter_code
_entity_poly.pdbx_strand_id
1 'polypeptide(L)'
;LNVYDAKTGEKLKELFTGTGIMAGATTYEIDGEQYVAVMAGYGGAPTDYFPQDAALHQYQNNGRIICFKLNGGETPLPPRTVKIPTPEPPDMKINSALVDRGSVLYWDYCEVCHGGFGEPPPNSTWPEGHMSQHPDLSKMPKDVHKVFKEIVLGGIFSSAGMASFSRSLKEEDVEAIHHYLVKIQQDAYDQLKKAAGD
;
A
#
# COMPACT_ATOMS: atom_id res chain seq x y z
N LEU A 1 9.99 -15.25 -8.01
CA LEU A 1 11.41 -15.28 -8.42
C LEU A 1 11.55 -16.23 -9.59
N ASN A 2 12.15 -15.78 -10.69
CA ASN A 2 12.30 -16.57 -11.91
C ASN A 2 13.76 -16.92 -12.14
N VAL A 3 13.99 -18.13 -12.66
CA VAL A 3 15.31 -18.65 -13.04
C VAL A 3 15.26 -18.93 -14.53
N TYR A 4 16.24 -18.42 -15.27
CA TYR A 4 16.29 -18.52 -16.72
C TYR A 4 17.61 -19.15 -17.17
N ASP A 5 17.58 -19.84 -18.30
CA ASP A 5 18.80 -20.23 -19.00
C ASP A 5 19.50 -18.98 -19.55
N ALA A 6 20.78 -18.81 -19.23
CA ALA A 6 21.53 -17.60 -19.58
C ALA A 6 21.79 -17.44 -21.08
N LYS A 7 21.72 -18.52 -21.87
CA LYS A 7 21.97 -18.49 -23.31
C LYS A 7 20.69 -18.30 -24.12
N THR A 8 19.62 -18.98 -23.72
CA THR A 8 18.36 -19.00 -24.49
C THR A 8 17.30 -18.05 -23.93
N GLY A 9 17.41 -17.66 -22.66
CA GLY A 9 16.36 -16.91 -21.96
C GLY A 9 15.14 -17.76 -21.58
N GLU A 10 15.21 -19.08 -21.75
CA GLU A 10 14.13 -20.00 -21.38
C GLU A 10 13.90 -19.98 -19.86
N LYS A 11 12.64 -19.85 -19.42
CA LYS A 11 12.29 -19.91 -17.99
C LYS A 11 12.40 -21.36 -17.51
N LEU A 12 13.43 -21.65 -16.71
CA LEU A 12 13.70 -22.96 -16.14
C LEU A 12 12.87 -23.23 -14.88
N LYS A 13 12.67 -22.20 -14.06
CA LYS A 13 11.95 -22.32 -12.80
C LYS A 13 11.28 -21.02 -12.40
N GLU A 14 10.15 -21.15 -11.71
CA GLU A 14 9.48 -20.06 -11.03
C GLU A 14 9.22 -20.47 -9.57
N LEU A 15 9.55 -19.56 -8.67
CA LEU A 15 9.40 -19.75 -7.22
C LEU A 15 8.51 -18.63 -6.69
N PHE A 16 7.36 -19.01 -6.13
CA PHE A 16 6.48 -18.07 -5.45
C PHE A 16 7.05 -17.74 -4.06
N THR A 17 7.36 -16.48 -3.83
CA THR A 17 8.02 -16.01 -2.61
C THR A 17 7.09 -15.32 -1.63
N GLY A 18 5.84 -15.05 -2.01
CA GLY A 18 4.88 -14.27 -1.21
C GLY A 18 5.29 -12.83 -0.93
N THR A 19 6.41 -12.37 -1.49
CA THR A 19 6.94 -11.01 -1.36
C THR A 19 7.58 -10.62 -2.70
N GLY A 20 7.30 -9.41 -3.18
CA GLY A 20 7.98 -8.89 -4.37
C GLY A 20 9.48 -8.73 -4.13
N ILE A 21 10.26 -8.82 -5.19
CA ILE A 21 11.72 -8.74 -5.13
C ILE A 21 12.18 -7.68 -6.12
N MET A 22 12.84 -6.65 -5.61
CA MET A 22 13.46 -5.59 -6.41
C MET A 22 14.99 -5.64 -6.36
N ALA A 23 15.55 -6.20 -5.29
CA ALA A 23 16.98 -6.33 -5.13
C ALA A 23 17.56 -7.38 -6.09
N GLY A 24 18.82 -7.17 -6.49
CA GLY A 24 19.59 -8.20 -7.17
C GLY A 24 19.83 -9.42 -6.27
N ALA A 25 19.85 -10.61 -6.87
CA ALA A 25 20.26 -11.82 -6.17
C ALA A 25 21.80 -11.90 -6.08
N THR A 26 22.31 -12.62 -5.07
CA THR A 26 23.74 -12.92 -4.89
C THR A 26 23.90 -14.42 -4.64
N THR A 27 25.02 -15.00 -5.06
CA THR A 27 25.36 -16.41 -4.80
C THR A 27 26.65 -16.52 -3.99
N TYR A 28 26.73 -17.54 -3.15
CA TYR A 28 27.89 -17.85 -2.32
C TYR A 28 27.93 -19.35 -2.02
N GLU A 29 29.03 -19.81 -1.41
CA GLU A 29 29.22 -21.21 -1.03
C GLU A 29 29.58 -21.30 0.46
N ILE A 30 29.04 -22.31 1.15
CA ILE A 30 29.42 -22.69 2.51
C ILE A 30 29.66 -24.20 2.50
N ASP A 31 30.85 -24.64 2.92
CA ASP A 31 31.23 -26.06 3.03
C ASP A 31 30.94 -26.91 1.76
N GLY A 32 31.17 -26.33 0.58
CA GLY A 32 30.92 -26.99 -0.71
C GLY A 32 29.46 -26.98 -1.17
N GLU A 33 28.55 -26.37 -0.40
CA GLU A 33 27.14 -26.22 -0.77
C GLU A 33 26.86 -24.80 -1.29
N GLN A 34 26.31 -24.71 -2.51
CA GLN A 34 25.98 -23.43 -3.13
C GLN A 34 24.64 -22.90 -2.64
N TYR A 35 24.61 -21.59 -2.39
CA TYR A 35 23.45 -20.82 -2.00
C TYR A 35 23.20 -19.66 -2.96
N VAL A 36 21.93 -19.32 -3.15
CA VAL A 36 21.49 -18.09 -3.83
C VAL A 36 20.61 -17.34 -2.85
N ALA A 37 21.01 -16.13 -2.46
CA ALA A 37 20.25 -15.28 -1.55
C ALA A 37 19.70 -14.05 -2.27
N VAL A 38 18.53 -13.60 -1.82
CA VAL A 38 17.89 -12.40 -2.31
C VAL A 38 17.19 -11.68 -1.17
N MET A 39 17.26 -10.34 -1.18
CA MET A 39 16.45 -9.49 -0.31
C MET A 39 15.08 -9.31 -0.97
N ALA A 40 14.05 -9.84 -0.34
CA ALA A 40 12.66 -9.70 -0.77
C ALA A 40 11.96 -8.61 0.04
N GLY A 41 11.26 -7.74 -0.67
CA GLY A 41 10.54 -6.57 -0.18
C GLY A 41 10.28 -5.64 -1.37
N TYR A 42 9.00 -5.41 -1.70
CA TYR A 42 8.66 -4.30 -2.60
C TYR A 42 8.94 -2.97 -1.89
N GLY A 43 9.30 -1.93 -2.62
CA GLY A 43 9.57 -0.60 -2.06
C GLY A 43 10.36 0.25 -3.04
N GLY A 44 11.24 1.12 -2.54
CA GLY A 44 11.98 2.05 -3.39
C GLY A 44 11.16 3.29 -3.75
N ALA A 45 11.54 3.98 -4.81
CA ALA A 45 10.91 5.23 -5.23
C ALA A 45 9.40 5.12 -5.53
N PRO A 46 8.89 4.09 -6.23
CA PRO A 46 7.45 3.89 -6.34
C PRO A 46 6.91 3.33 -5.03
N THR A 47 6.02 4.08 -4.38
CA THR A 47 5.31 3.68 -3.16
C THR A 47 3.84 3.33 -3.40
N ASP A 48 3.40 3.49 -4.63
CA ASP A 48 2.07 3.32 -5.18
C ASP A 48 2.15 2.63 -6.56
N TYR A 49 1.00 2.42 -7.21
CA TYR A 49 0.89 1.79 -8.54
C TYR A 49 1.49 0.38 -8.68
N PHE A 50 1.45 -0.43 -7.62
CA PHE A 50 1.88 -1.82 -7.73
C PHE A 50 0.93 -2.65 -8.61
N PRO A 51 1.44 -3.62 -9.40
CA PRO A 51 0.58 -4.48 -10.22
C PRO A 51 -0.53 -5.15 -9.40
N GLN A 52 -1.72 -5.33 -9.96
CA GLN A 52 -2.86 -5.89 -9.23
C GLN A 52 -2.60 -7.30 -8.66
N ASP A 53 -1.80 -8.10 -9.36
CA ASP A 53 -1.38 -9.44 -8.92
C ASP A 53 -0.16 -9.43 -7.99
N ALA A 54 0.33 -8.24 -7.60
CA ALA A 54 1.46 -8.10 -6.69
C ALA A 54 1.18 -8.77 -5.35
N ALA A 55 2.19 -9.49 -4.85
CA ALA A 55 2.08 -10.24 -3.61
C ALA A 55 1.67 -9.40 -2.39
N LEU A 56 2.01 -8.10 -2.37
CA LEU A 56 1.70 -7.19 -1.26
C LEU A 56 0.18 -7.00 -1.03
N HIS A 57 -0.66 -7.26 -2.03
CA HIS A 57 -2.11 -7.21 -1.87
C HIS A 57 -2.67 -8.40 -1.07
N GLN A 58 -1.91 -9.50 -0.97
CA GLN A 58 -2.32 -10.72 -0.30
C GLN A 58 -1.47 -11.06 0.92
N TYR A 59 -0.25 -10.54 0.99
CA TYR A 59 0.79 -10.92 1.93
C TYR A 59 1.50 -9.69 2.48
N GLN A 60 1.92 -9.76 3.74
CA GLN A 60 2.69 -8.69 4.36
C GLN A 60 4.04 -8.49 3.65
N ASN A 61 4.40 -7.24 3.40
CA ASN A 61 5.62 -6.85 2.70
C ASN A 61 6.80 -6.57 3.65
N ASN A 62 6.90 -7.32 4.75
CA ASN A 62 8.02 -7.19 5.68
C ASN A 62 9.31 -7.66 4.99
N GLY A 63 10.35 -6.80 5.01
CA GLY A 63 11.63 -7.08 4.39
C GLY A 63 12.26 -8.37 4.95
N ARG A 64 12.72 -9.25 4.06
CA ARG A 64 13.29 -10.55 4.44
C ARG A 64 14.36 -11.03 3.48
N ILE A 65 15.33 -11.79 3.99
CA ILE A 65 16.32 -12.47 3.16
C ILE A 65 15.81 -13.89 2.90
N ILE A 66 15.66 -14.25 1.64
CA ILE A 66 15.33 -15.62 1.24
C ILE A 66 16.58 -16.24 0.63
N CYS A 67 16.96 -17.42 1.13
CA CYS A 67 18.12 -18.15 0.65
C CYS A 67 17.70 -19.52 0.12
N PHE A 68 18.14 -19.83 -1.10
CA PHE A 68 17.82 -21.03 -1.84
C PHE A 68 19.07 -21.90 -1.99
N LYS A 69 18.87 -23.21 -1.96
CA LYS A 69 19.87 -24.22 -2.32
C LYS A 69 19.22 -25.38 -3.07
N LEU A 70 20.02 -26.24 -3.69
CA LEU A 70 19.52 -27.49 -4.27
C LEU A 70 18.90 -28.36 -3.18
N ASN A 71 17.76 -28.98 -3.49
CA ASN A 71 16.98 -29.79 -2.55
C ASN A 71 16.59 -29.05 -1.25
N GLY A 72 16.56 -27.71 -1.28
CA GLY A 72 16.00 -26.91 -0.20
C GLY A 72 14.49 -27.18 -0.03
N GLY A 73 13.97 -26.86 1.16
CA GLY A 73 12.55 -27.01 1.48
C GLY A 73 11.65 -26.00 0.76
N GLU A 74 10.37 -26.03 1.11
CA GLU A 74 9.40 -25.04 0.61
C GLU A 74 9.80 -23.62 0.98
N THR A 75 9.53 -22.67 0.09
CA THR A 75 9.78 -21.26 0.36
C THR A 75 8.77 -20.76 1.40
N PRO A 76 9.20 -20.37 2.62
CA PRO A 76 8.26 -19.92 3.64
C PRO A 76 7.51 -18.69 3.13
N LEU A 77 6.19 -18.62 3.29
CA LEU A 77 5.43 -17.43 2.91
C LEU A 77 5.29 -16.49 4.10
N PRO A 78 5.35 -15.16 3.89
CA PRO A 78 4.96 -14.20 4.92
C PRO A 78 3.47 -14.37 5.30
N PRO A 79 3.04 -13.83 6.44
CA PRO A 79 1.62 -13.82 6.82
C PRO A 79 0.77 -13.14 5.76
N ARG A 80 -0.49 -13.58 5.61
CA ARG A 80 -1.46 -12.90 4.74
C ARG A 80 -1.85 -11.54 5.34
N THR A 81 -2.15 -10.58 4.46
CA THR A 81 -2.77 -9.31 4.89
C THR A 81 -4.18 -9.56 5.40
N VAL A 82 -4.58 -8.80 6.43
CA VAL A 82 -5.95 -8.82 6.95
C VAL A 82 -6.72 -7.72 6.24
N LYS A 83 -7.77 -8.09 5.51
CA LYS A 83 -8.67 -7.11 4.88
C LYS A 83 -9.59 -6.54 5.94
N ILE A 84 -9.45 -5.25 6.20
CA ILE A 84 -10.31 -4.51 7.13
C ILE A 84 -11.43 -3.86 6.29
N PRO A 85 -12.71 -4.05 6.66
CA PRO A 85 -13.81 -3.33 6.02
C PRO A 85 -13.72 -1.84 6.32
N THR A 86 -14.34 -1.00 5.48
CA THR A 86 -14.38 0.43 5.73
C THR A 86 -15.09 0.71 7.05
N PRO A 87 -14.45 1.40 8.02
CA PRO A 87 -15.09 1.76 9.28
C PRO A 87 -16.22 2.77 9.07
N GLU A 88 -17.15 2.82 10.02
CA GLU A 88 -18.17 3.87 10.06
C GLU A 88 -17.52 5.26 10.08
N PRO A 89 -17.92 6.17 9.19
CA PRO A 89 -17.36 7.53 9.11
C PRO A 89 -17.63 8.34 10.39
N PRO A 90 -16.85 9.43 10.62
CA PRO A 90 -17.13 10.35 11.71
C PRO A 90 -18.46 11.08 11.49
N ASP A 91 -19.14 11.43 12.59
CA ASP A 91 -20.32 12.30 12.56
C ASP A 91 -19.88 13.74 12.24
N MET A 92 -19.71 14.01 10.94
CA MET A 92 -19.23 15.27 10.41
C MET A 92 -20.13 15.69 9.25
N LYS A 93 -20.64 16.92 9.31
CA LYS A 93 -21.40 17.49 8.18
C LYS A 93 -20.45 17.83 7.03
N ILE A 94 -20.53 17.07 5.95
CA ILE A 94 -19.71 17.29 4.75
C ILE A 94 -20.10 18.60 4.06
N ASN A 95 -19.12 19.45 3.78
CA ASN A 95 -19.28 20.67 3.00
C ASN A 95 -18.79 20.42 1.57
N SER A 96 -19.69 20.44 0.59
CA SER A 96 -19.37 20.14 -0.81
C SER A 96 -18.30 21.06 -1.41
N ALA A 97 -18.28 22.35 -1.02
CA ALA A 97 -17.27 23.29 -1.51
C ALA A 97 -15.85 22.94 -1.04
N LEU A 98 -15.73 22.34 0.16
CA LEU A 98 -14.46 21.87 0.70
C LEU A 98 -14.05 20.51 0.11
N VAL A 99 -15.02 19.66 -0.25
CA VAL A 99 -14.76 18.37 -0.92
C VAL A 99 -14.06 18.57 -2.26
N ASP A 100 -14.54 19.50 -3.09
CA ASP A 100 -13.95 19.73 -4.42
C ASP A 100 -12.50 20.25 -4.31
N ARG A 101 -12.25 21.21 -3.40
CA ARG A 101 -10.90 21.70 -3.12
C ARG A 101 -10.01 20.60 -2.53
N GLY A 102 -10.54 19.84 -1.58
CA GLY A 102 -9.83 18.76 -0.90
C GLY A 102 -9.40 17.64 -1.83
N SER A 103 -10.22 17.33 -2.85
CA SER A 103 -9.87 16.38 -3.90
C SER A 103 -8.61 16.81 -4.63
N VAL A 104 -8.55 18.05 -5.15
CA VAL A 104 -7.36 18.55 -5.87
C VAL A 104 -6.11 18.47 -4.99
N LEU A 105 -6.22 18.93 -3.74
CA LEU A 105 -5.10 18.89 -2.79
C LEU A 105 -4.66 17.46 -2.44
N TYR A 106 -5.59 16.51 -2.33
CA TYR A 106 -5.24 15.10 -2.10
C TYR A 106 -4.40 14.54 -3.24
N TRP A 107 -4.81 14.78 -4.49
CA TRP A 107 -4.09 14.31 -5.67
C TRP A 107 -2.73 15.01 -5.85
N ASP A 108 -2.61 16.27 -5.40
CA ASP A 108 -1.33 16.99 -5.47
C ASP A 108 -0.31 16.58 -4.39
N TYR A 109 -0.77 16.24 -3.17
CA TYR A 109 0.11 16.09 -2.00
C TYR A 109 0.13 14.69 -1.38
N CYS A 110 -0.98 13.97 -1.46
CA CYS A 110 -1.19 12.76 -0.66
C CYS A 110 -1.12 11.50 -1.50
N GLU A 111 -1.57 11.57 -2.76
CA GLU A 111 -1.79 10.40 -3.59
C GLU A 111 -0.51 9.61 -3.90
N VAL A 112 0.61 10.29 -4.15
CA VAL A 112 1.91 9.62 -4.41
C VAL A 112 2.30 8.58 -3.34
N CYS A 113 1.82 8.80 -2.10
CA CYS A 113 1.99 7.83 -1.03
C CYS A 113 0.73 7.01 -0.80
N HIS A 114 -0.46 7.60 -0.75
CA HIS A 114 -1.68 6.91 -0.30
C HIS A 114 -2.51 6.26 -1.42
N GLY A 115 -2.25 6.59 -2.69
CA GLY A 115 -2.92 6.03 -3.86
C GLY A 115 -4.41 6.36 -3.94
N GLY A 116 -5.14 5.54 -4.71
CA GLY A 116 -6.60 5.55 -4.73
C GLY A 116 -7.21 4.85 -3.50
N PHE A 117 -8.52 4.60 -3.56
CA PHE A 117 -9.31 4.14 -2.40
C PHE A 117 -10.01 2.82 -2.67
N GLY A 118 -10.14 1.97 -1.64
CA GLY A 118 -10.90 0.72 -1.73
C GLY A 118 -10.16 -0.39 -2.46
N GLU A 119 -10.84 -1.50 -2.71
CA GLU A 119 -10.22 -2.62 -3.43
C GLU A 119 -10.21 -2.33 -4.94
N PRO A 120 -9.08 -2.55 -5.64
CA PRO A 120 -9.03 -2.37 -7.09
C PRO A 120 -9.92 -3.39 -7.81
N PRO A 121 -10.74 -2.96 -8.80
CA PRO A 121 -11.59 -3.88 -9.54
C PRO A 121 -10.74 -4.85 -10.38
N PRO A 122 -11.22 -6.08 -10.64
CA PRO A 122 -10.47 -7.06 -11.41
C PRO A 122 -10.12 -6.52 -12.81
N ASN A 123 -8.86 -6.67 -13.21
CA ASN A 123 -8.28 -6.22 -14.48
C ASN A 123 -8.25 -4.69 -14.68
N SER A 124 -8.25 -3.90 -13.61
CA SER A 124 -8.08 -2.45 -13.75
C SER A 124 -6.67 -2.10 -14.23
N THR A 125 -6.59 -1.22 -15.22
CA THR A 125 -5.35 -0.72 -15.83
C THR A 125 -5.09 0.76 -15.50
N TRP A 126 -5.99 1.36 -14.73
CA TRP A 126 -5.94 2.74 -14.22
C TRP A 126 -6.02 2.66 -12.67
N PRO A 127 -5.61 3.68 -11.88
CA PRO A 127 -5.70 3.65 -10.41
C PRO A 127 -7.14 3.66 -9.86
N GLU A 128 -7.96 2.71 -10.29
CA GLU A 128 -9.19 2.35 -9.62
C GLU A 128 -8.79 1.45 -8.44
N GLY A 129 -8.89 1.97 -7.21
CA GLY A 129 -8.54 1.23 -6.01
C GLY A 129 -7.26 1.68 -5.32
N HIS A 130 -7.05 1.13 -4.13
CA HIS A 130 -5.89 1.34 -3.29
C HIS A 130 -4.74 0.42 -3.70
N MET A 131 -3.82 0.95 -4.50
CA MET A 131 -2.66 0.25 -5.06
C MET A 131 -1.34 0.68 -4.38
N SER A 132 -1.41 1.09 -3.11
CA SER A 132 -0.29 1.58 -2.32
C SER A 132 0.12 0.63 -1.21
N GLN A 133 1.39 0.73 -0.78
CA GLN A 133 1.89 0.11 0.46
C GLN A 133 1.51 0.88 1.73
N HIS A 134 1.15 2.16 1.60
CA HIS A 134 0.71 2.99 2.72
C HIS A 134 -0.77 2.75 3.04
N PRO A 135 -1.31 3.30 4.14
CA PRO A 135 -2.71 3.08 4.49
C PRO A 135 -3.70 3.70 3.50
N ASP A 136 -4.77 2.94 3.18
CA ASP A 136 -5.95 3.43 2.46
C ASP A 136 -6.69 4.44 3.34
N LEU A 137 -6.66 5.72 2.96
CA LEU A 137 -7.26 6.79 3.77
C LEU A 137 -8.80 6.76 3.76
N SER A 138 -9.44 5.98 2.88
CA SER A 138 -10.89 5.73 2.99
C SER A 138 -11.24 4.84 4.18
N LYS A 139 -10.25 4.13 4.75
CA LYS A 139 -10.42 3.23 5.89
C LYS A 139 -9.91 3.83 7.20
N MET A 140 -9.89 5.15 7.29
CA MET A 140 -9.37 5.88 8.44
C MET A 140 -10.17 5.56 9.73
N PRO A 141 -9.51 5.16 10.82
CA PRO A 141 -10.18 4.95 12.10
C PRO A 141 -10.67 6.27 12.73
N LYS A 142 -11.73 6.18 13.56
CA LYS A 142 -12.31 7.33 14.29
C LYS A 142 -11.27 8.15 15.08
N ASP A 143 -10.31 7.49 15.72
CA ASP A 143 -9.28 8.19 16.49
C ASP A 143 -8.26 8.92 15.61
N VAL A 144 -8.02 8.44 14.38
CA VAL A 144 -7.14 9.12 13.42
C VAL A 144 -7.80 10.40 12.90
N HIS A 145 -9.13 10.40 12.67
CA HIS A 145 -9.84 11.63 12.33
C HIS A 145 -9.71 12.73 13.39
N LYS A 146 -9.69 12.36 14.67
CA LYS A 146 -9.59 13.33 15.79
C LYS A 146 -8.25 14.06 15.83
N VAL A 147 -7.20 13.45 15.26
CA VAL A 147 -5.83 14.00 15.26
C VAL A 147 -5.33 14.25 13.82
N PHE A 148 -6.23 14.34 12.85
CA PHE A 148 -5.87 14.42 11.43
C PHE A 148 -4.96 15.63 11.14
N LYS A 149 -5.27 16.78 11.72
CA LYS A 149 -4.48 18.01 11.58
C LYS A 149 -3.10 17.88 12.22
N GLU A 150 -3.01 17.24 13.38
CA GLU A 150 -1.77 16.98 14.11
C GLU A 150 -0.88 15.99 13.34
N ILE A 151 -1.47 15.06 12.59
CA ILE A 151 -0.72 14.18 11.67
C ILE A 151 -0.17 15.01 10.50
N VAL A 152 -1.04 15.71 9.76
CA VAL A 152 -0.67 16.35 8.50
C VAL A 152 0.19 17.60 8.70
N LEU A 153 -0.14 18.46 9.67
CA LEU A 153 0.63 19.68 9.96
C LEU A 153 1.61 19.47 11.12
N GLY A 154 1.16 18.81 12.19
CA GLY A 154 1.97 18.61 13.40
C GLY A 154 3.06 17.54 13.26
N GLY A 155 2.99 16.68 12.25
CA GLY A 155 4.00 15.66 11.98
C GLY A 155 4.09 14.57 13.06
N ILE A 156 3.01 14.30 13.80
CA ILE A 156 3.06 13.32 14.91
C ILE A 156 3.40 11.90 14.42
N PHE A 157 3.25 11.61 13.12
CA PHE A 157 3.61 10.34 12.48
C PHE A 157 4.91 10.41 11.65
N SER A 158 5.71 11.46 11.75
CA SER A 158 6.93 11.60 10.93
C SER A 158 7.99 10.54 11.23
N SER A 159 8.05 9.99 12.44
CA SER A 159 8.93 8.84 12.74
C SER A 159 8.52 7.55 12.01
N ALA A 160 7.26 7.45 11.58
CA ALA A 160 6.74 6.36 10.78
C ALA A 160 6.75 6.66 9.26
N GLY A 161 7.33 7.79 8.85
CA GLY A 161 7.47 8.18 7.44
C GLY A 161 6.39 9.14 6.92
N MET A 162 5.35 9.47 7.69
CA MET A 162 4.35 10.45 7.29
C MET A 162 4.85 11.88 7.54
N ALA A 163 5.22 12.57 6.46
CA ALA A 163 5.81 13.91 6.53
C ALA A 163 4.84 14.96 7.11
N SER A 164 5.39 15.99 7.76
CA SER A 164 4.64 17.22 8.04
C SER A 164 4.57 18.08 6.78
N PHE A 165 3.38 18.58 6.49
CA PHE A 165 3.08 19.48 5.38
C PHE A 165 2.91 20.93 5.83
N SER A 166 3.29 21.27 7.07
CA SER A 166 3.16 22.63 7.64
C SER A 166 3.82 23.75 6.85
N ARG A 167 4.77 23.40 5.96
CA ARG A 167 5.44 24.36 5.06
C ARG A 167 4.73 24.58 3.73
N SER A 168 3.78 23.72 3.38
CA SER A 168 3.12 23.69 2.06
C SER A 168 1.60 23.86 2.15
N LEU A 169 0.99 23.38 3.24
CA LEU A 169 -0.46 23.40 3.46
C LEU A 169 -0.79 24.26 4.67
N LYS A 170 -1.92 24.98 4.58
CA LYS A 170 -2.53 25.69 5.69
C LYS A 170 -3.60 24.83 6.35
N GLU A 171 -4.08 25.26 7.51
CA GLU A 171 -5.17 24.59 8.22
C GLU A 171 -6.42 24.40 7.36
N GLU A 172 -6.82 25.43 6.61
CA GLU A 172 -7.96 25.39 5.69
C GLU A 172 -7.78 24.34 4.57
N ASP A 173 -6.54 24.12 4.12
CA ASP A 173 -6.23 23.11 3.11
C ASP A 173 -6.40 21.70 3.69
N VAL A 174 -5.92 21.48 4.91
CA VAL A 174 -6.03 20.21 5.61
C VAL A 174 -7.47 19.91 6.00
N GLU A 175 -8.25 20.92 6.39
CA GLU A 175 -9.69 20.80 6.59
C GLU A 175 -10.39 20.37 5.29
N ALA A 176 -10.06 20.99 4.16
CA ALA A 176 -10.61 20.60 2.86
C ALA A 176 -10.28 19.14 2.50
N ILE A 177 -9.03 18.72 2.67
CA ILE A 177 -8.62 17.33 2.45
C ILE A 177 -9.40 16.38 3.38
N HIS A 178 -9.58 16.75 4.65
CA HIS A 178 -10.33 15.91 5.61
C HIS A 178 -11.79 15.74 5.18
N HIS A 179 -12.46 16.82 4.75
CA HIS A 179 -13.81 16.76 4.20
C HIS A 179 -13.91 15.83 2.97
N TYR A 180 -12.93 15.90 2.07
CA TYR A 180 -12.84 15.00 0.92
C TYR A 180 -12.72 13.54 1.37
N LEU A 181 -11.78 13.23 2.27
CA LEU A 181 -11.57 11.86 2.77
C LEU A 181 -12.78 11.30 3.52
N VAL A 182 -13.47 12.13 4.32
CA VAL A 182 -14.72 11.72 5.00
C VAL A 182 -15.82 11.43 3.99
N LYS A 183 -15.93 12.21 2.90
CA LYS A 183 -16.88 11.92 1.81
C LYS A 183 -16.58 10.58 1.14
N ILE A 184 -15.31 10.32 0.83
CA ILE A 184 -14.88 9.04 0.25
C ILE A 184 -15.21 7.87 1.19
N GLN A 185 -14.91 8.01 2.49
CA GLN A 185 -15.21 6.98 3.47
C GLN A 185 -16.72 6.75 3.64
N GLN A 186 -17.53 7.81 3.65
CA GLN A 186 -18.99 7.69 3.70
C GLN A 186 -19.53 6.93 2.50
N ASP A 187 -19.08 7.27 1.28
CA ASP A 187 -19.52 6.58 0.06
C ASP A 187 -19.15 5.10 0.09
N ALA A 188 -17.92 4.78 0.51
CA ALA A 188 -17.46 3.40 0.62
C ALA A 188 -18.24 2.63 1.71
N TYR A 189 -18.50 3.25 2.86
CA TYR A 189 -19.29 2.64 3.93
C TYR A 189 -20.74 2.37 3.49
N ASP A 190 -21.38 3.33 2.81
CA ASP A 190 -22.75 3.18 2.30
C ASP A 190 -22.83 2.07 1.24
N GLN A 191 -21.82 1.94 0.38
CA GLN A 191 -21.73 0.83 -0.57
C GLN A 191 -21.62 -0.52 0.14
N LEU A 192 -20.81 -0.61 1.20
CA LEU A 192 -20.70 -1.84 1.99
C LEU A 192 -22.03 -2.20 2.68
N LYS A 193 -22.73 -1.22 3.25
CA LYS A 193 -24.05 -1.42 3.87
C LYS A 193 -25.09 -1.91 2.86
N LYS A 194 -25.16 -1.27 1.69
CA LYS A 194 -26.04 -1.70 0.59
C LYS A 194 -25.73 -3.12 0.12
N ALA A 195 -24.45 -3.48 0.02
CA ALA A 195 -24.04 -4.84 -0.37
C ALA A 195 -24.38 -5.89 0.71
N ALA A 196 -24.41 -5.48 1.99
CA ALA A 196 -24.82 -6.33 3.10
C ALA A 196 -26.36 -6.45 3.26
N GLY A 197 -27.13 -5.62 2.55
CA GLY A 197 -28.60 -5.59 2.64
C GLY A 197 -29.15 -4.74 3.79
N ASP A 198 -28.33 -3.85 4.35
CA ASP A 198 -28.68 -2.91 5.42
C ASP A 198 -29.16 -1.54 4.89
#